data_AF-A0A7X8ZJM4-F1
#
_entry.id   AF-A0A7X8ZJM4-F1
#
_cell.length_a   1.000
_cell.length_b   1.000
_cell.length_c   1.000
_cell.angle_alpha   90.00
_cell.angle_beta   90.00
_cell.angle_gamma   90.00
#
_symmetry.space_group_name_H-M   'P 1'
#
loop_
_entity.id
_entity.type
_entity.pdbx_description
1 polymer ?
#
loop_
_entity_poly.entity_id
_entity_poly.type
_entity_poly.pdbx_seq_one_letter_code
_entity_poly.pdbx_strand_id
1 'polypeptide(L)'
;MRVTCAPASRNRRRKVLKQAKGYRGNRSKLIRQAYVAVDRAMAFAYIGRKQKKRQYRRLWTQRINAACRALDFKYSWFIDGLRKAGIEINRKMLADLAVLDAGAFAQLVEKAKAAR
;
A
#
# COMPACT_ATOMS: atom_id res chain seq x y z
N MET A 1 -30.39 43.57 17.29
CA MET A 1 -28.92 43.37 17.31
C MET A 1 -28.49 42.64 16.04
N ARG A 2 -27.50 43.14 15.29
CA ARG A 2 -27.04 42.48 14.03
C ARG A 2 -26.16 41.27 14.37
N VAL A 3 -26.58 40.07 13.97
CA VAL A 3 -25.77 38.85 14.15
C VAL A 3 -24.56 38.89 13.22
N THR A 4 -23.36 38.66 13.75
CA THR A 4 -22.11 38.60 12.97
C THR A 4 -21.46 37.21 13.07
N CYS A 5 -20.94 36.70 11.95
CA CYS A 5 -20.40 35.33 11.86
C CYS A 5 -18.86 35.25 11.97
N ALA A 6 -18.21 36.30 12.49
CA ALA A 6 -16.76 36.43 12.56
C ALA A 6 -16.03 35.26 13.29
N PRO A 7 -16.43 34.85 14.50
CA PRO A 7 -15.74 33.77 15.23
C PRO A 7 -15.87 32.41 14.51
N ALA A 8 -17.08 32.08 14.04
CA ALA A 8 -17.33 30.85 13.30
C ALA A 8 -16.53 30.78 11.98
N SER A 9 -16.44 31.90 11.25
CA SER A 9 -15.62 32.01 10.04
C SER A 9 -14.14 31.76 10.32
N ARG A 10 -13.60 32.37 11.39
CA ARG A 10 -12.19 32.20 11.79
C ARG A 10 -11.88 30.74 12.15
N ASN A 11 -12.78 30.08 12.89
CA ASN A 11 -12.62 28.68 13.28
C ASN A 11 -12.60 27.73 12.06
N ARG A 12 -13.50 27.94 11.08
CA ARG A 12 -13.51 27.15 9.83
C ARG A 12 -12.20 27.30 9.05
N ARG A 13 -11.67 28.52 8.92
CA ARG A 13 -10.39 28.78 8.24
C ARG A 13 -9.22 28.11 8.94
N ARG A 14 -9.15 28.21 10.27
CA ARG A 14 -8.09 27.56 11.07
C ARG A 14 -8.12 26.04 10.92
N LYS A 15 -9.30 25.41 10.85
CA LYS A 15 -9.44 23.95 10.63
C LYS A 15 -8.79 23.51 9.32
N VAL A 16 -9.04 24.22 8.23
CA VAL A 16 -8.53 23.91 6.89
C VAL A 16 -7.02 24.14 6.82
N LEU A 17 -6.53 25.27 7.35
CA LEU A 17 -5.09 25.54 7.40
C LEU A 17 -4.34 24.52 8.28
N LYS A 18 -4.98 24.00 9.34
CA LYS A 18 -4.42 22.91 10.14
C LYS A 18 -4.27 21.62 9.34
N GLN A 19 -5.21 21.31 8.44
CA GLN A 19 -5.14 20.16 7.53
C GLN A 19 -4.10 20.36 6.42
N ALA A 20 -3.91 21.60 5.95
CA ALA A 20 -2.97 21.96 4.90
C ALA A 20 -1.51 22.14 5.38
N LYS A 21 -1.21 21.84 6.64
CA LYS A 21 0.15 21.95 7.19
C LYS A 21 1.12 21.07 6.39
N GLY A 22 2.30 21.61 6.11
CA GLY A 22 3.34 20.93 5.32
C GLY A 22 3.16 21.04 3.80
N TYR A 23 2.05 21.62 3.30
CA TYR A 23 1.92 21.88 1.87
C TYR A 23 2.86 23.01 1.43
N ARG A 24 3.45 22.84 0.23
CA ARG A 24 4.44 23.75 -0.32
C ARG A 24 3.84 25.13 -0.63
N GLY A 25 4.54 26.18 -0.19
CA GLY A 25 4.25 27.57 -0.54
C GLY A 25 2.84 28.02 -0.12
N ASN A 26 2.13 28.67 -1.04
CA ASN A 26 0.83 29.29 -0.76
C ASN A 26 -0.29 28.29 -0.43
N ARG A 27 -0.11 26.99 -0.73
CA ARG A 27 -1.09 25.93 -0.41
C ARG A 27 -1.27 25.67 1.08
N SER A 28 -0.32 26.10 1.93
CA SER A 28 -0.44 26.02 3.39
C SER A 28 -0.77 27.35 4.07
N LYS A 29 -0.73 28.47 3.33
CA LYS A 29 -0.89 29.83 3.86
C LYS A 29 -2.19 30.51 3.40
N LEU A 30 -2.46 30.49 2.09
CA LEU A 30 -3.61 31.18 1.49
C LEU A 30 -4.83 30.27 1.52
N ILE A 31 -5.91 30.73 2.17
CA ILE A 31 -7.09 29.91 2.42
C ILE A 31 -7.74 29.36 1.15
N ARG A 32 -7.83 30.16 0.08
CA ARG A 32 -8.43 29.74 -1.20
C ARG A 32 -7.64 28.61 -1.85
N GLN A 33 -6.30 28.67 -1.79
CA GLN A 33 -5.44 27.62 -2.33
C GLN A 33 -5.42 26.38 -1.42
N ALA A 34 -5.49 26.58 -0.10
CA ALA A 34 -5.53 25.51 0.87
C ALA A 34 -6.77 24.62 0.69
N TYR A 35 -7.95 25.21 0.44
CA TYR A 35 -9.16 24.44 0.14
C TYR A 35 -8.95 23.46 -1.02
N VAL A 36 -8.54 23.97 -2.19
CA VAL A 36 -8.32 23.15 -3.38
C VAL A 36 -7.28 22.07 -3.14
N ALA A 37 -6.19 22.39 -2.43
CA ALA A 37 -5.14 21.42 -2.13
C ALA A 37 -5.63 20.31 -1.20
N VAL A 38 -6.37 20.67 -0.15
CA VAL A 38 -6.91 19.74 0.84
C VAL A 38 -7.95 18.82 0.20
N ASP A 39 -8.87 19.34 -0.60
CA ASP A 39 -9.90 18.54 -1.28
C ASP A 39 -9.27 17.53 -2.23
N ARG A 40 -8.28 17.96 -3.03
CA ARG A 40 -7.53 17.07 -3.92
C ARG A 40 -6.76 16.00 -3.15
N ALA A 41 -6.16 16.37 -2.01
CA ALA A 41 -5.47 15.42 -1.15
C ALA A 41 -6.43 14.37 -0.55
N MET A 42 -7.65 14.77 -0.18
CA MET A 42 -8.67 13.83 0.32
C MET A 42 -9.10 12.84 -0.77
N ALA A 43 -9.30 13.31 -2.00
CA ALA A 43 -9.60 12.43 -3.14
C ALA A 43 -8.46 11.42 -3.38
N PHE A 44 -7.21 11.88 -3.38
CA PHE A 44 -6.05 10.99 -3.50
C PHE A 44 -5.88 10.05 -2.31
N ALA A 45 -6.22 10.45 -1.09
CA ALA A 45 -6.17 9.57 0.07
C ALA A 45 -7.18 8.41 -0.05
N TYR A 46 -8.36 8.65 -0.61
CA TYR A 46 -9.33 7.60 -0.90
C TYR A 46 -8.81 6.61 -1.96
N ILE A 47 -8.31 7.14 -3.08
CA ILE A 47 -7.72 6.32 -4.16
C ILE A 47 -6.49 5.55 -3.65
N GLY A 48 -5.62 6.23 -2.91
CA GLY A 48 -4.38 5.71 -2.34
C GLY A 48 -4.62 4.53 -1.39
N ARG A 49 -5.71 4.53 -0.61
CA ARG A 49 -6.09 3.36 0.22
C ARG A 49 -6.32 2.10 -0.61
N LYS A 50 -6.95 2.23 -1.78
CA LYS A 50 -7.16 1.10 -2.71
C LYS A 50 -5.85 0.72 -3.42
N GLN A 51 -5.07 1.71 -3.85
CA GLN A 51 -3.79 1.48 -4.53
C GLN A 51 -2.74 0.81 -3.62
N LYS A 52 -2.66 1.20 -2.34
CA LYS A 52 -1.75 0.62 -1.34
C LYS A 52 -1.85 -0.91 -1.33
N LYS A 53 -3.07 -1.45 -1.29
CA LYS A 53 -3.32 -2.91 -1.32
C LYS A 53 -2.75 -3.58 -2.58
N ARG A 54 -2.88 -2.93 -3.75
CA ARG A 54 -2.35 -3.43 -5.03
C ARG A 54 -0.82 -3.35 -5.07
N GLN A 55 -0.24 -2.26 -4.57
CA GLN A 55 1.21 -2.05 -4.52
C GLN A 55 1.90 -3.09 -3.64
N TYR A 56 1.38 -3.37 -2.44
CA TYR A 56 1.93 -4.43 -1.58
C TYR A 56 1.82 -5.81 -2.23
N ARG A 57 0.68 -6.14 -2.84
CA ARG A 57 0.54 -7.41 -3.56
C ARG A 57 1.57 -7.54 -4.69
N ARG A 58 1.82 -6.47 -5.44
CA ARG A 58 2.86 -6.44 -6.49
C ARG A 58 4.26 -6.65 -5.90
N LEU A 59 4.58 -5.97 -4.80
CA LEU A 59 5.86 -6.12 -4.10
C LEU A 59 6.08 -7.55 -3.60
N TRP A 60 5.08 -8.17 -2.99
CA TRP A 60 5.18 -9.55 -2.54
C TRP A 60 5.40 -10.52 -3.70
N THR A 61 4.68 -10.35 -4.82
CA THR A 61 4.91 -11.15 -6.03
C THR A 61 6.34 -10.98 -6.56
N GLN A 62 6.89 -9.77 -6.55
CA GLN A 62 8.27 -9.51 -6.98
C GLN A 62 9.29 -10.21 -6.08
N ARG A 63 9.12 -10.13 -4.76
CA ARG A 63 10.00 -10.81 -3.79
C ARG A 63 9.97 -12.32 -3.95
N ILE A 64 8.78 -12.91 -4.03
CA ILE A 64 8.62 -14.36 -4.24
C ILE A 64 9.24 -14.77 -5.57
N ASN A 65 9.00 -14.00 -6.65
CA ASN A 65 9.58 -14.32 -7.95
C ASN A 65 11.12 -14.30 -7.90
N ALA A 66 11.74 -13.31 -7.24
CA ALA A 66 13.19 -13.28 -7.09
C ALA A 66 13.71 -14.53 -6.36
N ALA A 67 13.07 -14.92 -5.24
CA ALA A 67 13.46 -16.10 -4.49
C ALA A 67 13.24 -17.41 -5.26
N CYS A 68 12.13 -17.55 -5.99
CA CYS A 68 11.90 -18.72 -6.86
C CYS A 68 12.97 -18.80 -7.96
N ARG A 69 13.36 -17.67 -8.56
CA ARG A 69 14.37 -17.63 -9.63
C ARG A 69 15.75 -18.02 -9.13
N ALA A 70 16.09 -17.70 -7.88
CA ALA A 70 17.33 -18.17 -7.27
C ALA A 70 17.40 -19.70 -7.10
N LEU A 71 16.25 -20.38 -7.15
CA LEU A 71 16.11 -21.85 -7.09
C LEU A 71 15.71 -22.44 -8.46
N ASP A 72 16.00 -21.73 -9.55
CA ASP A 72 15.69 -22.08 -10.95
C ASP A 72 14.22 -22.41 -11.21
N PHE A 73 13.31 -21.80 -10.44
CA PHE A 73 11.88 -22.01 -10.56
C PHE A 73 11.11 -20.73 -10.93
N LYS A 74 9.99 -20.87 -11.64
CA LYS A 74 9.15 -19.73 -12.05
C LYS A 74 8.02 -19.51 -11.06
N TYR A 75 7.73 -18.25 -10.74
CA TYR A 75 6.65 -17.88 -9.83
C TYR A 75 5.28 -18.46 -10.22
N SER A 76 4.92 -18.47 -11.51
CA SER A 76 3.63 -19.03 -11.96
C SER A 76 3.51 -20.51 -11.63
N TRP A 77 4.59 -21.27 -11.86
CA TRP A 77 4.67 -22.70 -11.55
C TRP A 77 4.68 -22.96 -10.05
N PHE A 78 5.34 -22.10 -9.28
CA PHE A 78 5.32 -22.17 -7.81
C PHE A 78 3.92 -22.02 -7.23
N ILE A 79 3.17 -20.99 -7.65
CA ILE A 79 1.82 -20.76 -7.14
C ILE A 79 0.86 -21.87 -7.57
N ASP A 80 1.00 -22.40 -8.78
CA ASP A 80 0.20 -23.54 -9.23
C ASP A 80 0.53 -24.81 -8.43
N GLY A 81 1.81 -25.11 -8.24
CA GLY A 81 2.28 -26.26 -7.46
C GLY A 81 1.83 -26.21 -6.00
N LEU A 82 1.90 -25.05 -5.35
CA LEU A 82 1.36 -24.87 -3.99
C LEU A 82 -0.14 -25.15 -3.91
N ARG A 83 -0.91 -24.69 -4.91
CA ARG A 83 -2.36 -24.94 -4.96
C ARG A 83 -2.67 -26.43 -5.16
N LYS A 84 -1.93 -27.12 -6.03
CA LYS A 84 -2.06 -28.56 -6.25
C LYS A 84 -1.67 -29.38 -5.00
N ALA A 85 -0.67 -28.92 -4.26
CA ALA A 85 -0.25 -29.50 -3.00
C ALA A 85 -1.22 -29.24 -1.83
N GLY A 86 -2.30 -28.48 -2.03
CA GLY A 86 -3.24 -28.09 -0.96
C GLY A 86 -2.68 -27.10 0.06
N ILE A 87 -1.59 -26.39 -0.27
CA ILE A 87 -0.91 -25.46 0.63
C ILE A 87 -1.49 -24.04 0.46
N GLU A 88 -2.38 -23.65 1.36
CA GLU A 88 -3.02 -22.33 1.36
C GLU A 88 -2.23 -21.29 2.16
N ILE A 89 -1.16 -20.74 1.57
CA ILE A 89 -0.38 -19.66 2.20
C ILE A 89 -0.56 -18.33 1.46
N ASN A 90 -0.78 -17.27 2.25
CA ASN A 90 -0.89 -15.91 1.74
C ASN A 90 0.44 -15.38 1.19
N ARG A 91 0.39 -14.61 0.10
CA ARG A 91 1.58 -14.00 -0.55
C ARG A 91 2.39 -13.10 0.37
N LYS A 92 1.76 -12.44 1.34
CA LYS A 92 2.47 -11.66 2.36
C LYS A 92 3.44 -12.55 3.13
N MET A 93 2.94 -13.67 3.67
CA MET A 93 3.73 -14.61 4.45
C MET A 93 4.80 -15.29 3.59
N LEU A 94 4.47 -15.69 2.35
CA LEU A 94 5.47 -16.25 1.42
C LEU A 94 6.59 -15.26 1.12
N ALA A 95 6.28 -13.98 0.95
CA ALA A 95 7.27 -12.95 0.68
C ALA A 95 8.14 -12.62 1.90
N ASP A 96 7.57 -12.69 3.11
CA ASP A 96 8.32 -12.51 4.35
C ASP A 96 9.23 -13.73 4.62
N LEU A 97 8.71 -14.94 4.42
CA LEU A 97 9.46 -16.20 4.54
C LEU A 97 10.62 -16.26 3.55
N ALA A 98 10.39 -15.86 2.30
CA ALA A 98 11.44 -15.78 1.27
C ALA A 98 12.62 -14.86 1.65
N VAL A 99 12.41 -13.90 2.57
CA VAL A 99 13.47 -12.97 3.02
C VAL A 99 14.09 -13.43 4.34
N LEU A 100 13.28 -13.93 5.27
CA LEU A 100 13.73 -14.28 6.63
C LEU A 100 14.35 -15.67 6.71
N ASP A 101 13.84 -16.64 5.96
CA ASP A 101 14.29 -18.03 6.02
C ASP A 101 14.30 -18.67 4.63
N ALA A 102 15.46 -18.63 3.99
CA ALA A 102 15.67 -19.24 2.69
C ALA A 102 15.55 -20.78 2.72
N GLY A 103 15.88 -21.42 3.85
CA GLY A 103 15.83 -22.88 3.99
C GLY A 103 14.40 -23.40 3.97
N ALA A 104 13.53 -22.78 4.78
CA ALA A 104 12.10 -23.09 4.75
C ALA A 104 11.46 -22.77 3.38
N PHE A 105 11.89 -21.70 2.71
CA PHE A 105 11.38 -21.36 1.37
C PHE A 105 11.78 -22.42 0.33
N ALA A 106 13.01 -22.92 0.40
CA ALA A 106 13.48 -23.97 -0.50
C ALA A 106 12.65 -25.26 -0.35
N GLN A 107 12.32 -25.66 0.87
CA GLN A 107 11.45 -26.83 1.11
C GLN A 107 10.06 -26.66 0.50
N LEU A 108 9.48 -25.46 0.58
CA LEU A 108 8.20 -25.15 -0.08
C LEU A 108 8.31 -25.22 -1.60
N VAL A 109 9.43 -24.77 -2.17
CA VAL A 109 9.68 -24.88 -3.61
C VAL A 109 9.80 -26.34 -4.04
N GLU A 110 10.49 -27.19 -3.27
CA GLU A 110 10.58 -28.62 -3.57
C GLU A 110 9.21 -29.31 -3.48
N LYS A 111 8.39 -29.01 -2.47
CA LYS A 111 7.00 -29.49 -2.42
C LYS A 111 6.18 -29.02 -3.62
N ALA A 112 6.35 -27.78 -4.04
CA ALA A 112 5.67 -27.24 -5.22
C ALA A 112 6.17 -27.85 -6.54
N LYS A 113 7.45 -28.24 -6.62
CA LYS A 113 8.01 -28.99 -7.76
C LYS A 113 7.43 -30.41 -7.82
N ALA A 114 7.33 -31.09 -6.69
CA ALA A 114 6.79 -32.46 -6.60
C ALA A 114 5.29 -32.53 -6.93
N ALA A 115 4.52 -31.50 -6.57
CA ALA A 115 3.08 -31.44 -6.83
C ALA A 115 2.72 -30.88 -8.22
N ARG A 116 3.72 -30.46 -9.02
CA ARG A 116 3.48 -29.84 -10.32
C ARG A 116 3.02 -30.85 -11.35
#